data_AF-A0A954SLZ1-F1
#
_entry.id   AF-A0A954SLZ1-F1
#
_cell.length_a   1.000
_cell.length_b   1.000
_cell.length_c   1.000
_cell.angle_alpha   90.00
_cell.angle_beta   90.00
_cell.angle_gamma   90.00
#
_symmetry.space_group_name_H-M   'P 1'
#
loop_
_entity.id
_entity.type
_entity.pdbx_description
1 polymer ?
#
loop_
_entity_poly.entity_id
_entity_poly.type
_entity_poly.pdbx_seq_one_letter_code
_entity_poly.pdbx_strand_id
1 'polypeptide(L)'
;MTTWGEVHHFKYFLPRLLELSLEELYELNYPEVLFGKLEYAQWKTWPEIEQNAVQEFLLLFSEWHLWGANTASREDDMTTPLGCLAATGLSLNPFLFRWISIDSKDAADRLSHFIDQNGDLLLSKGRLDILWGDPERASHELIQWLASEAVRKYLLRYKDQILADSPFVFSQLDALQSTFGPSLEDKS
;
A
#
# COMPACT_ATOMS: atom_id res chain seq x y z
N MET A 1 -5.89 -21.85 -2.40
CA MET A 1 -6.07 -23.07 -3.22
C MET A 1 -7.32 -22.88 -4.04
N THR A 2 -7.23 -23.12 -5.34
CA THR A 2 -8.41 -23.25 -6.21
C THR A 2 -8.90 -24.69 -6.20
N THR A 3 -10.07 -24.93 -6.78
CA THR A 3 -10.74 -26.24 -6.90
C THR A 3 -9.90 -27.38 -7.48
N TRP A 4 -8.71 -27.09 -8.03
CA TRP A 4 -7.68 -28.04 -8.45
C TRP A 4 -6.30 -27.53 -8.03
N GLY A 5 -5.49 -28.38 -7.38
CA GLY A 5 -4.09 -28.11 -7.01
C GLY A 5 -3.81 -27.90 -5.51
N GLU A 6 -2.79 -28.58 -5.00
CA GLU A 6 -2.22 -28.40 -3.66
C GLU A 6 -1.24 -27.20 -3.58
N VAL A 7 -0.79 -26.84 -2.37
CA VAL A 7 0.17 -25.76 -2.09
C VAL A 7 1.43 -25.85 -2.96
N HIS A 8 1.95 -27.05 -3.22
CA HIS A 8 3.16 -27.22 -4.02
C HIS A 8 2.97 -26.77 -5.49
N HIS A 9 1.77 -26.95 -6.06
CA HIS A 9 1.46 -26.44 -7.40
C HIS A 9 1.40 -24.91 -7.39
N PHE A 10 0.80 -24.32 -6.34
CA PHE A 10 0.77 -22.87 -6.20
C PHE A 10 2.18 -22.29 -6.12
N LYS A 11 3.07 -22.87 -5.30
CA LYS A 11 4.48 -22.48 -5.21
C LYS A 11 5.20 -22.54 -6.56
N TYR A 12 4.95 -23.58 -7.34
CA TYR A 12 5.56 -23.76 -8.65
C TYR A 12 5.19 -22.63 -9.63
N PHE A 13 3.92 -22.20 -9.64
CA PHE A 13 3.45 -21.13 -10.52
C PHE A 13 3.61 -19.71 -9.94
N LEU A 14 3.82 -19.59 -8.62
CA LEU A 14 3.85 -18.31 -7.92
C LEU A 14 4.82 -17.29 -8.55
N PRO A 15 6.08 -17.63 -8.89
CA PRO A 15 6.99 -16.65 -9.49
C PRO A 15 6.44 -16.01 -10.76
N ARG A 16 5.84 -16.81 -11.65
CA ARG A 16 5.26 -16.30 -12.91
C ARG A 16 3.99 -15.49 -12.66
N LEU A 17 3.17 -15.89 -11.70
CA LEU A 17 1.96 -15.14 -11.33
C LEU A 17 2.32 -13.76 -10.75
N LEU A 18 3.37 -13.69 -9.94
CA LEU A 18 3.87 -12.44 -9.35
C LEU A 18 4.52 -11.54 -10.41
N GLU A 19 5.31 -12.10 -11.33
CA GLU A 19 5.84 -11.36 -12.50
C GLU A 19 4.71 -10.75 -13.35
N LEU A 20 3.69 -11.55 -13.66
CA LEU A 20 2.50 -11.09 -14.40
C LEU A 20 1.67 -10.05 -13.64
N SER A 21 1.86 -9.89 -12.33
CA SER A 21 1.19 -8.83 -11.57
C SER A 21 1.87 -7.47 -11.71
N LEU A 22 3.11 -7.43 -12.22
CA LEU A 22 3.86 -6.21 -12.51
C LEU A 22 3.69 -5.77 -13.98
N GLU A 23 3.55 -6.74 -14.87
CA GLU A 23 3.23 -6.50 -16.27
C GLU A 23 1.73 -6.21 -16.36
N GLU A 24 1.32 -4.99 -16.73
CA GLU A 24 -0.07 -4.59 -17.02
C GLU A 24 -0.75 -5.45 -18.13
N LEU A 25 -0.11 -6.55 -18.54
CA LEU A 25 -0.46 -7.43 -19.66
C LEU A 25 -1.75 -8.22 -19.45
N TYR A 26 -2.30 -8.24 -18.24
CA TYR A 26 -3.66 -8.67 -18.03
C TYR A 26 -4.28 -7.76 -16.97
N GLU A 27 -5.47 -7.24 -17.27
CA GLU A 27 -6.48 -6.94 -16.27
C GLU A 27 -6.68 -8.22 -15.43
N LEU A 28 -5.75 -8.50 -14.52
CA LEU A 28 -5.96 -9.44 -13.45
C LEU A 28 -7.09 -8.79 -12.68
N ASN A 29 -8.32 -9.17 -13.02
CA ASN A 29 -9.49 -8.76 -12.28
C ASN A 29 -9.21 -9.25 -10.85
N TYR A 30 -8.87 -8.32 -9.96
CA TYR A 30 -8.54 -8.54 -8.56
C TYR A 30 -7.13 -9.12 -8.29
N PRO A 31 -6.02 -8.38 -8.50
CA PRO A 31 -4.68 -8.84 -8.13
C PRO A 31 -4.56 -9.17 -6.63
N GLU A 32 -5.36 -8.56 -5.77
CA GLU A 32 -5.40 -8.82 -4.33
C GLU A 32 -5.83 -10.26 -4.03
N VAL A 33 -6.61 -10.89 -4.91
CA VAL A 33 -6.97 -12.32 -4.80
C VAL A 33 -5.75 -13.21 -5.00
N LEU A 34 -4.82 -12.85 -5.89
CA LEU A 34 -3.55 -13.57 -6.03
C LEU A 34 -2.71 -13.43 -4.77
N PHE A 35 -2.56 -12.21 -4.25
CA PHE A 35 -1.76 -11.96 -3.05
C PHE A 35 -2.38 -12.59 -1.80
N GLY A 36 -3.70 -12.57 -1.67
CA GLY A 36 -4.44 -13.27 -0.62
C GLY A 36 -4.26 -14.80 -0.64
N LYS A 37 -3.91 -15.39 -1.79
CA LYS A 37 -3.54 -16.81 -1.85
C LYS A 37 -2.25 -17.12 -1.13
N LEU A 38 -1.34 -16.16 -0.92
CA LEU A 38 -0.16 -16.34 -0.09
C LEU A 38 -0.58 -16.64 1.35
N GLU A 39 -1.42 -15.79 1.94
CA GLU A 39 -1.92 -15.99 3.31
C GLU A 39 -2.71 -17.30 3.41
N TYR A 40 -3.60 -17.57 2.45
CA TYR A 40 -4.32 -18.84 2.39
C TYR A 40 -3.38 -20.06 2.35
N ALA A 41 -2.28 -19.98 1.60
CA ALA A 41 -1.29 -21.04 1.48
C ALA A 41 -0.29 -21.08 2.66
N GLN A 42 -0.54 -20.27 3.70
CA GLN A 42 0.24 -20.19 4.93
C GLN A 42 1.72 -19.95 4.64
N TRP A 43 2.02 -19.01 3.74
CA TRP A 43 3.38 -18.78 3.24
C TRP A 43 4.42 -18.51 4.34
N LYS A 44 4.00 -17.93 5.46
CA LYS A 44 4.81 -17.71 6.68
C LYS A 44 5.29 -19.00 7.36
N THR A 45 4.81 -20.18 6.93
CA THR A 45 5.25 -21.50 7.42
C THR A 45 6.16 -22.23 6.44
N TRP A 46 6.44 -21.63 5.28
CA TRP A 46 7.32 -22.20 4.26
C TRP A 46 8.79 -22.18 4.71
N PRO A 47 9.72 -22.87 4.02
CA PRO A 47 11.15 -22.71 4.28
C PRO A 47 11.59 -21.24 4.26
N GLU A 48 12.53 -20.87 5.12
CA GLU A 48 12.99 -19.49 5.31
C GLU A 48 13.42 -18.82 3.99
N ILE A 49 14.11 -19.55 3.12
CA ILE A 49 14.54 -19.05 1.82
C ILE A 49 13.36 -18.63 0.93
N GLU A 50 12.24 -19.35 1.00
CA GLU A 50 11.03 -19.03 0.24
C GLU A 50 10.30 -17.84 0.87
N GLN A 51 10.26 -17.76 2.20
CA GLN A 51 9.69 -16.61 2.90
C GLN A 51 10.44 -15.33 2.54
N ASN A 52 11.77 -15.37 2.55
CA ASN A 52 12.61 -14.22 2.22
C ASN A 52 12.39 -13.79 0.76
N ALA A 53 12.30 -14.73 -0.17
CA ALA A 53 12.01 -14.42 -1.58
C ALA A 53 10.63 -13.75 -1.76
N VAL A 54 9.61 -14.20 -1.04
CA VAL A 54 8.29 -13.55 -1.04
C VAL A 54 8.38 -12.14 -0.46
N GLN A 55 9.03 -11.95 0.69
CA GLN A 55 9.17 -10.61 1.31
C GLN A 55 9.93 -9.63 0.42
N GLU A 56 11.03 -10.08 -0.18
CA GLU A 56 11.82 -9.28 -1.11
C GLU A 56 11.00 -8.88 -2.33
N PHE A 57 10.24 -9.82 -2.91
CA PHE A 57 9.32 -9.50 -3.99
C PHE A 57 8.29 -8.44 -3.57
N LEU A 58 7.64 -8.58 -2.40
CA LEU A 58 6.62 -7.63 -1.96
C LEU A 58 7.19 -6.21 -1.76
N LEU A 59 8.43 -6.11 -1.26
CA LEU A 59 9.11 -4.81 -1.14
C LEU A 59 9.38 -4.20 -2.51
N LEU A 60 9.93 -4.98 -3.45
CA LEU A 60 10.17 -4.53 -4.82
C LEU A 60 8.88 -4.17 -5.56
N PHE A 61 7.80 -4.94 -5.35
CA PHE A 61 6.47 -4.65 -5.87
C PHE A 61 5.97 -3.29 -5.38
N SER A 62 6.15 -2.98 -4.09
CA SER A 62 5.78 -1.68 -3.55
C SER A 62 6.62 -0.54 -4.16
N GLU A 63 7.93 -0.72 -4.28
CA GLU A 63 8.83 0.30 -4.86
C GLU A 63 8.56 0.53 -6.34
N TRP A 64 8.24 -0.53 -7.08
CA TRP A 64 7.87 -0.47 -8.49
C TRP A 64 6.69 0.48 -8.73
N HIS A 65 5.63 0.37 -7.93
CA HIS A 65 4.46 1.24 -8.03
C HIS A 65 4.74 2.68 -7.61
N LEU A 66 5.82 2.95 -6.89
CA LEU A 66 6.21 4.29 -6.48
C LEU A 66 7.06 5.03 -7.52
N TRP A 67 7.61 4.33 -8.51
CA TRP A 67 8.42 4.93 -9.57
C TRP A 67 7.56 5.23 -10.81
N GLY A 68 7.61 6.47 -11.31
CA GLY A 68 6.72 7.00 -12.35
C GLY A 68 6.95 6.50 -13.78
N ALA A 69 7.69 5.40 -13.98
CA ALA A 69 7.93 4.84 -15.30
C ALA A 69 6.76 3.99 -15.85
N ASN A 70 5.85 3.54 -14.97
CA ASN A 70 4.63 2.84 -15.39
C ASN A 70 3.55 3.86 -15.72
N THR A 71 3.46 4.19 -17.01
CA THR A 71 2.72 5.34 -17.55
C THR A 71 1.38 4.97 -18.20
N ALA A 72 0.85 3.77 -18.01
CA ALA A 72 -0.35 3.41 -18.77
C ALA A 72 -1.65 4.05 -18.25
N SER A 73 -1.69 4.60 -17.03
CA SER A 73 -2.72 5.58 -16.69
C SER A 73 -2.37 6.40 -15.45
N ARG A 74 -2.76 7.68 -15.44
CA ARG A 74 -2.92 8.48 -14.20
C ARG A 74 -4.00 7.90 -13.27
N GLU A 75 -4.65 6.80 -13.65
CA GLU A 75 -5.68 6.08 -12.89
C GLU A 75 -5.08 5.00 -11.97
N ASP A 76 -3.77 4.77 -12.04
CA ASP A 76 -3.06 3.78 -11.21
C ASP A 76 -2.89 4.29 -9.77
N ASP A 77 -4.00 4.21 -9.03
CA ASP A 77 -4.10 4.54 -7.61
C ASP A 77 -3.38 3.48 -6.76
N MET A 78 -2.57 3.95 -5.81
CA MET A 78 -1.85 3.15 -4.82
C MET A 78 -2.77 2.31 -3.92
N THR A 79 -4.08 2.56 -3.94
CA THR A 79 -5.08 1.76 -3.24
C THR A 79 -5.01 0.26 -3.57
N THR A 80 -4.91 -0.11 -4.86
CA THR A 80 -4.86 -1.53 -5.27
C THR A 80 -3.55 -2.20 -4.83
N PRO A 81 -2.35 -1.63 -5.07
CA PRO A 81 -1.10 -2.16 -4.53
C PRO A 81 -1.10 -2.32 -3.01
N LEU A 82 -1.64 -1.35 -2.25
CA LEU A 82 -1.77 -1.47 -0.80
C LEU A 82 -2.74 -2.59 -0.40
N GLY A 83 -3.84 -2.77 -1.15
CA GLY A 83 -4.77 -3.87 -1.00
C GLY A 83 -4.10 -5.24 -1.21
N CYS A 84 -3.27 -5.37 -2.25
CA CYS A 84 -2.44 -6.56 -2.49
C CYS A 84 -1.53 -6.86 -1.30
N LEU A 85 -0.80 -5.85 -0.80
CA LEU A 85 0.11 -6.02 0.33
C LEU A 85 -0.65 -6.42 1.61
N ALA A 86 -1.78 -5.78 1.90
CA ALA A 86 -2.64 -6.10 3.04
C ALA A 86 -3.14 -7.55 2.97
N ALA A 87 -3.52 -8.03 1.78
CA ALA A 87 -4.01 -9.39 1.55
C ALA A 87 -3.00 -10.49 1.92
N THR A 88 -1.69 -10.18 1.94
CA THR A 88 -0.63 -11.13 2.34
C THR A 88 -0.56 -11.39 3.84
N GLY A 89 -1.34 -10.63 4.64
CA GLY A 89 -1.34 -10.69 6.10
C GLY A 89 -0.08 -10.09 6.74
N LEU A 90 0.71 -9.31 6.01
CA LEU A 90 1.85 -8.57 6.55
C LEU A 90 1.45 -7.21 7.13
N SER A 91 2.32 -6.67 7.99
CA SER A 91 2.27 -5.25 8.37
C SER A 91 2.55 -4.39 7.14
N LEU A 92 1.75 -3.33 6.96
CA LEU A 92 1.97 -2.32 5.94
C LEU A 92 3.15 -1.41 6.31
N ASN A 93 3.49 -1.31 7.60
CA ASN A 93 4.50 -0.36 8.10
C ASN A 93 5.83 -0.37 7.32
N PRO A 94 6.47 -1.51 7.00
CA PRO A 94 7.72 -1.50 6.24
C PRO A 94 7.59 -0.81 4.87
N PHE A 95 6.47 -1.03 4.18
CA PHE A 95 6.19 -0.44 2.87
C PHE A 95 5.86 1.05 2.99
N LEU A 96 5.06 1.43 3.99
CA LEU A 96 4.71 2.83 4.26
C LEU A 96 5.94 3.66 4.67
N PHE A 97 6.83 3.11 5.49
CA PHE A 97 8.12 3.74 5.79
C PHE A 97 9.01 3.85 4.56
N ARG A 98 9.02 2.81 3.71
CA ARG A 98 9.78 2.84 2.47
C ARG A 98 9.29 3.94 1.54
N TRP A 99 7.98 4.15 1.43
CA TRP A 99 7.37 5.19 0.59
C TRP A 99 7.97 6.58 0.85
N ILE A 100 7.96 7.04 2.10
CA ILE A 100 8.50 8.36 2.48
C ILE A 100 10.04 8.40 2.57
N SER A 101 10.71 7.26 2.44
CA SER A 101 12.18 7.20 2.33
C SER A 101 12.67 7.40 0.89
N ILE A 102 11.78 7.25 -0.09
CA ILE A 102 12.08 7.52 -1.50
C ILE A 102 11.92 9.02 -1.73
N ASP A 103 13.05 9.72 -1.88
CA ASP A 103 13.11 11.16 -2.17
C ASP A 103 12.86 11.40 -3.68
N SER A 104 11.64 11.11 -4.11
CA SER A 104 11.19 11.29 -5.49
C SER A 104 9.90 12.10 -5.54
N LYS A 105 9.80 12.97 -6.53
CA LYS A 105 8.57 13.69 -6.84
C LYS A 105 7.42 12.72 -7.13
N ASP A 106 7.65 11.68 -7.93
CA ASP A 106 6.61 10.74 -8.33
C ASP A 106 5.98 10.02 -7.12
N ALA A 107 6.82 9.66 -6.13
CA ALA A 107 6.35 9.03 -4.91
C ALA A 107 5.52 10.01 -4.05
N ALA A 108 5.89 11.30 -4.03
CA ALA A 108 5.13 12.34 -3.35
C ALA A 108 3.78 12.64 -4.04
N ASP A 109 3.77 12.72 -5.37
CA ASP A 109 2.55 12.93 -6.17
C ASP A 109 1.57 11.75 -6.02
N ARG A 110 2.07 10.51 -6.00
CA ARG A 110 1.25 9.32 -5.74
C ARG A 110 0.64 9.36 -4.34
N LEU A 111 1.38 9.83 -3.34
CA LEU A 111 0.87 9.96 -1.98
C LEU A 111 -0.19 11.06 -1.88
N SER A 112 0.00 12.20 -2.56
CA SER A 112 -1.03 13.24 -2.56
C SER A 112 -2.30 12.80 -3.26
N HIS A 113 -2.18 12.09 -4.38
CA HIS A 113 -3.33 11.54 -5.10
C HIS A 113 -4.07 10.50 -4.25
N PHE A 114 -3.34 9.59 -3.59
CA PHE A 114 -3.93 8.61 -2.68
C PHE A 114 -4.74 9.28 -1.56
N ILE A 115 -4.20 10.33 -0.93
CA ILE A 115 -4.88 11.09 0.12
C ILE A 115 -6.12 11.80 -0.45
N ASP A 116 -6.02 12.43 -1.61
CA ASP A 116 -7.14 13.14 -2.25
C ASP A 116 -8.32 12.19 -2.54
N GLN A 117 -8.02 10.98 -3.02
CA GLN A 117 -9.01 9.96 -3.34
C GLN A 117 -9.64 9.30 -2.10
N ASN A 118 -8.84 9.05 -1.05
CA ASN A 118 -9.25 8.18 0.07
C ASN A 118 -9.47 8.93 1.39
N GLY A 119 -9.03 10.18 1.50
CA GLY A 119 -9.01 10.96 2.74
C GLY A 119 -10.38 11.07 3.39
N ASP A 120 -11.42 11.39 2.62
CA ASP A 120 -12.79 11.53 3.14
C ASP A 120 -13.35 10.19 3.64
N LEU A 121 -13.03 9.08 2.96
CA LEU A 121 -13.44 7.75 3.37
C LEU A 121 -12.73 7.32 4.66
N LEU A 122 -11.42 7.59 4.76
CA LEU A 122 -10.63 7.36 5.97
C LEU A 122 -11.14 8.18 7.15
N LEU A 123 -11.47 9.46 6.95
CA LEU A 123 -12.01 10.34 7.98
C LEU A 123 -13.40 9.89 8.45
N SER A 124 -14.27 9.48 7.53
CA SER A 124 -15.66 9.13 7.84
C SER A 124 -15.83 7.70 8.38
N LYS A 125 -15.06 6.74 7.88
CA LYS A 125 -15.17 5.31 8.27
C LYS A 125 -14.03 4.80 9.15
N GLY A 126 -12.90 5.50 9.20
CA GLY A 126 -11.70 5.00 9.85
C GLY A 126 -11.08 3.77 9.16
N ARG A 127 -11.48 3.45 7.92
CA ARG A 127 -10.97 2.28 7.19
C ARG A 127 -11.19 2.34 5.68
N LEU A 128 -10.40 1.53 4.96
CA LEU A 128 -10.59 1.23 3.54
C LEU A 128 -10.91 -0.26 3.36
N ASP A 129 -12.08 -0.56 2.79
CA ASP A 129 -12.56 -1.94 2.63
C ASP A 129 -11.74 -2.74 1.58
N ILE A 130 -11.00 -2.04 0.70
CA ILE A 130 -10.06 -2.61 -0.28
C ILE A 130 -8.74 -3.11 0.34
N LEU A 131 -8.48 -2.81 1.62
CA LEU A 131 -7.35 -3.40 2.34
C LEU A 131 -7.73 -4.83 2.78
N TRP A 132 -7.75 -5.75 1.82
CA TRP A 132 -8.15 -7.14 1.99
C TRP A 132 -7.37 -7.86 3.12
N GLY A 133 -7.93 -8.96 3.61
CA GLY A 133 -7.37 -9.74 4.72
C GLY A 133 -7.84 -9.20 6.07
N ASP A 134 -7.01 -8.40 6.73
CA ASP A 134 -7.33 -7.73 8.00
C ASP A 134 -7.43 -6.21 7.78
N PRO A 135 -8.58 -5.72 7.26
CA PRO A 135 -8.77 -4.32 6.91
C PRO A 135 -8.70 -3.40 8.13
N GLU A 136 -9.04 -3.88 9.32
CA GLU A 136 -9.00 -3.07 10.54
C GLU A 136 -7.56 -2.75 10.93
N ARG A 137 -6.71 -3.78 11.02
CA ARG A 137 -5.28 -3.59 11.32
C ARG A 137 -4.58 -2.79 10.22
N ALA A 138 -4.80 -3.14 8.96
CA ALA A 138 -4.15 -2.48 7.82
C ALA A 138 -4.57 -1.00 7.74
N SER A 139 -5.86 -0.68 7.93
CA SER A 139 -6.33 0.70 7.96
C SER A 139 -5.79 1.47 9.16
N HIS A 140 -5.68 0.83 10.32
CA HIS A 140 -5.10 1.47 11.51
C HIS A 140 -3.64 1.85 11.27
N GLU A 141 -2.82 0.94 10.74
CA GLU A 141 -1.42 1.22 10.38
C GLU A 141 -1.31 2.37 9.37
N LEU A 142 -2.14 2.33 8.32
CA LEU A 142 -2.19 3.37 7.29
C LEU A 142 -2.57 4.74 7.87
N ILE A 143 -3.63 4.81 8.68
CA ILE A 143 -4.12 6.06 9.28
C ILE A 143 -3.09 6.63 10.24
N GLN A 144 -2.50 5.80 11.10
CA GLN A 144 -1.44 6.25 12.03
C GLN A 144 -0.22 6.79 11.28
N TRP A 145 0.16 6.15 10.17
CA TRP A 145 1.23 6.63 9.31
C TRP A 145 0.88 7.95 8.61
N LEU A 146 -0.30 8.07 8.00
CA LEU A 146 -0.78 9.31 7.37
C LEU A 146 -0.85 10.46 8.38
N ALA A 147 -1.35 10.20 9.59
CA ALA A 147 -1.41 11.18 10.68
C ALA A 147 -0.04 11.51 11.29
N SER A 148 1.06 10.92 10.82
CA SER A 148 2.39 11.21 11.34
C SER A 148 2.95 12.53 10.83
N GLU A 149 3.79 13.16 11.66
CA GLU A 149 4.56 14.34 11.24
C GLU A 149 5.56 14.01 10.11
N ALA A 150 5.95 12.74 9.97
CA ALA A 150 6.87 12.30 8.93
C ALA A 150 6.26 12.45 7.53
N VAL A 151 5.00 12.02 7.35
CA VAL A 151 4.26 12.18 6.09
C VAL A 151 4.08 13.66 5.75
N ARG A 152 3.69 14.47 6.74
CA ARG A 152 3.54 15.93 6.55
C ARG A 152 4.84 16.59 6.11
N LYS A 153 5.94 16.30 6.79
CA LYS A 153 7.27 16.83 6.42
C LYS A 153 7.72 16.36 5.05
N TYR A 154 7.38 15.15 4.66
CA TYR A 154 7.68 14.61 3.34
C TYR A 154 6.95 15.37 2.23
N LEU A 155 5.62 15.50 2.31
CA LEU A 155 4.84 16.24 1.31
C LEU A 155 5.19 17.74 1.25
N LEU A 156 5.57 18.35 2.37
CA LEU A 156 6.01 19.75 2.40
C LEU A 156 7.26 20.02 1.55
N ARG A 157 8.11 19.02 1.27
CA ARG A 157 9.27 19.18 0.37
C ARG A 157 8.86 19.44 -1.08
N TYR A 158 7.66 19.00 -1.46
CA TYR A 158 7.10 19.09 -2.83
C TYR A 158 5.82 19.95 -2.86
N LYS A 159 5.65 20.83 -1.87
CA LYS A 159 4.40 21.56 -1.60
C LYS A 159 3.84 22.27 -2.83
N ASP A 160 4.66 23.05 -3.51
CA ASP A 160 4.20 23.90 -4.63
C ASP A 160 3.73 23.05 -5.82
N GLN A 161 4.36 21.90 -6.05
CA GLN A 161 3.95 20.97 -7.11
C GLN A 161 2.66 20.25 -6.72
N ILE A 162 2.62 19.70 -5.51
CA ILE A 162 1.46 18.96 -5.02
C ILE A 162 0.21 19.83 -4.99
N LEU A 163 0.31 21.08 -4.54
CA LEU A 163 -0.85 21.99 -4.48
C LEU A 163 -1.40 22.37 -5.87
N ALA A 164 -0.62 22.19 -6.93
CA ALA A 164 -1.10 22.42 -8.28
C ALA A 164 -2.05 21.29 -8.76
N ASP A 165 -1.83 20.06 -8.32
CA ASP A 165 -2.61 18.88 -8.73
C ASP A 165 -3.64 18.42 -7.67
N SER A 166 -3.33 18.54 -6.37
CA SER A 166 -4.16 18.12 -5.23
C SER A 166 -4.26 19.25 -4.19
N PRO A 167 -5.06 20.31 -4.44
CA PRO A 167 -5.06 21.53 -3.62
C PRO A 167 -5.55 21.33 -2.17
N PHE A 168 -6.29 20.25 -1.89
CA PHE A 168 -6.88 19.98 -0.58
C PHE A 168 -6.10 18.96 0.27
N VAL A 169 -5.00 18.40 -0.25
CA VAL A 169 -4.27 17.32 0.42
C VAL A 169 -3.79 17.71 1.83
N PHE A 170 -3.29 18.93 2.02
CA PHE A 170 -2.80 19.37 3.33
C PHE A 170 -3.95 19.59 4.32
N SER A 171 -5.13 20.05 3.87
CA SER A 171 -6.30 20.15 4.74
C SER A 171 -6.83 18.77 5.16
N GLN A 172 -6.81 17.78 4.26
CA GLN A 172 -7.17 16.41 4.60
C GLN A 172 -6.15 15.80 5.56
N LEU A 173 -4.85 16.06 5.34
CA LEU A 173 -3.79 15.60 6.24
C LEU A 173 -3.95 16.21 7.63
N ASP A 174 -4.19 17.52 7.74
CA ASP A 174 -4.41 18.20 9.02
C ASP A 174 -5.67 17.64 9.73
N ALA A 175 -6.72 17.28 8.98
CA ALA A 175 -7.91 16.62 9.52
C ALA A 175 -7.61 15.20 10.03
N LEU A 176 -6.84 14.41 9.28
CA LEU A 176 -6.40 13.06 9.71
C LEU A 176 -5.53 13.16 10.97
N GLN A 177 -4.60 14.11 11.03
CA GLN A 177 -3.77 14.39 12.21
C GLN A 177 -4.60 14.80 13.42
N SER A 178 -5.59 15.66 13.23
CA SER A 178 -6.46 16.12 14.32
C SER A 178 -7.38 15.02 14.84
N THR A 179 -7.80 14.10 13.97
CA THR A 179 -8.74 13.02 14.31
C THR A 179 -8.03 11.81 14.91
N PHE A 180 -6.85 11.44 14.38
CA PHE A 180 -6.18 10.17 14.69
C PHE A 180 -4.76 10.31 15.22
N GLY A 181 -4.19 11.53 15.22
CA GLY A 181 -2.89 11.78 15.80
C GLY A 181 -2.89 11.63 17.33
N PRO A 182 -1.69 11.51 17.95
CA PRO A 182 -1.59 11.40 19.40
C PRO A 182 -2.18 12.65 20.07
N SER A 183 -3.06 12.44 21.06
CA SER A 183 -3.62 13.53 21.86
C SER A 183 -2.48 14.32 22.50
N LEU A 184 -2.61 15.65 22.56
CA LEU A 184 -1.65 16.52 23.26
C LEU A 184 -1.50 16.14 24.75
N GLU A 185 -2.42 15.34 25.29
CA GLU A 185 -2.40 14.85 26.68
C GLU A 185 -1.42 13.69 26.93
N ASP A 186 -0.94 12.98 25.89
CA ASP A 186 -0.01 11.85 26.03
C ASP A 186 1.49 12.26 26.03
N LYS A 187 1.79 13.57 26.03
CA LYS A 187 3.15 14.12 26.06
C LYS A 187 3.46 14.86 27.37
N SER A 188 2.95 14.36 28.49
CA SER A 188 3.24 14.83 29.85
C SER A 188 4.31 13.97 30.52
#